data_AF-T1AUJ2-F1
#
_entry.id   AF-T1AUJ2-F1
#
_cell.length_a   1.000
_cell.length_b   1.000
_cell.length_c   1.000
_cell.angle_alpha   90.00
_cell.angle_beta   90.00
_cell.angle_gamma   90.00
#
_symmetry.space_group_name_H-M   'P 1'
#
loop_
_entity.id
_entity.type
_entity.pdbx_description
1 polymer ?
#
loop_
_entity_poly.entity_id
_entity_poly.type
_entity_poly.pdbx_seq_one_letter_code
_entity_poly.pdbx_strand_id
1 'polypeptide(L)'
;SCPLAEFGYNPGHLNRRQINIALMVSKEDYQPEYHAVFEGSRTGVSTIRNLLSALPRSDDGKKKGTIIWDRGNMSAQNVKDVESASWHLISGIPRSVKRIRSILSETEIRERPQNLVRRVKTGNIYACMTHGMLYGKDRNIAVYMNPLKALNEREDRNSELARIGKELDALSSQCREWDEAKIHHEVSRILGEWDQYVYAKISRRGDGGVEWRFHSHMIGASERLDGKSAILCTDPSLTAEEIVNMYLEKDFVEKVFRTMKTQEE
;
A
#
# COMPACT_ATOMS: atom_id res chain seq x y z
N SER A 1 13.32 14.59 -30.04
CA SER A 1 12.48 13.62 -29.29
C SER A 1 13.39 12.81 -28.37
N CYS A 2 12.95 12.48 -27.15
CA CYS A 2 13.73 11.62 -26.25
C CYS A 2 13.59 10.16 -26.71
N PRO A 3 14.68 9.43 -27.03
CA PRO A 3 14.60 8.05 -27.53
C PRO A 3 14.17 7.04 -26.45
N LEU A 4 14.37 7.36 -25.17
CA LEU A 4 13.94 6.52 -24.05
C LEU A 4 12.46 6.71 -23.68
N ALA A 5 11.83 7.76 -24.23
CA ALA A 5 10.44 8.10 -23.91
C ALA A 5 9.49 7.18 -24.67
N GLU A 6 8.97 6.17 -23.97
CA GLU A 6 8.08 5.15 -24.51
C GLU A 6 6.79 5.07 -23.68
N PHE A 7 5.74 4.47 -24.25
CA PHE A 7 4.54 4.14 -23.48
C PHE A 7 4.84 2.96 -22.54
N GLY A 8 4.37 3.05 -21.30
CA GLY A 8 4.50 1.98 -20.34
C GLY A 8 3.40 2.02 -19.29
N TYR A 9 3.58 1.25 -18.22
CA TYR A 9 2.58 1.14 -17.17
C TYR A 9 2.42 2.48 -16.43
N ASN A 10 1.20 3.01 -16.41
CA ASN A 10 0.81 4.20 -15.67
C ASN A 10 -0.45 3.91 -14.84
N PRO A 11 -0.39 3.96 -13.49
CA PRO A 11 -1.54 3.71 -12.62
C PRO A 11 -2.73 4.66 -12.88
N GLY A 12 -2.48 5.88 -13.37
CA GLY A 12 -3.52 6.86 -13.69
C GLY A 12 -4.11 6.69 -15.09
N HIS A 13 -3.70 5.67 -15.86
CA HIS A 13 -4.11 5.45 -17.25
C HIS A 13 -3.91 6.67 -18.18
N LEU A 14 -3.02 7.61 -17.79
CA LEU A 14 -2.70 8.75 -18.63
C LEU A 14 -1.86 8.28 -19.81
N ASN A 15 -2.35 8.52 -21.03
CA ASN A 15 -1.70 8.13 -22.27
C ASN A 15 -0.52 9.06 -22.61
N ARG A 16 0.54 9.02 -21.80
CA ARG A 16 1.75 9.84 -21.95
C ARG A 16 2.98 8.93 -22.09
N ARG A 17 3.95 9.36 -22.89
CA ARG A 17 5.28 8.73 -22.94
C ARG A 17 6.01 9.02 -21.63
N GLN A 18 6.78 8.06 -21.15
CA GLN A 18 7.50 8.16 -19.88
C GLN A 18 8.93 7.64 -20.03
N ILE A 19 9.79 8.01 -19.09
CA ILE A 19 11.09 7.39 -18.85
C ILE A 19 11.10 6.82 -17.43
N ASN A 20 11.88 5.76 -17.22
CA ASN A 20 12.06 5.17 -15.90
C ASN A 20 13.42 5.60 -15.35
N ILE A 21 13.47 6.06 -14.11
CA ILE A 21 14.73 6.47 -13.44
C ILE A 21 14.90 5.61 -12.19
N ALA A 22 16.02 4.91 -12.09
CA ALA A 22 16.49 4.33 -10.84
C ALA A 22 17.46 5.30 -10.17
N LEU A 23 17.27 5.55 -8.89
CA LEU A 23 18.11 6.41 -8.08
C LEU A 23 18.37 5.73 -6.73
N MET A 24 19.63 5.69 -6.33
CA MET A 24 20.05 5.29 -5.00
C MET A 24 20.74 6.47 -4.35
N VAL A 25 20.37 6.74 -3.11
CA VAL A 25 20.88 7.87 -2.33
C VAL A 25 21.39 7.32 -1.01
N SER A 26 22.58 7.75 -0.61
CA SER A 26 23.13 7.46 0.72
C SER A 26 22.22 8.02 1.80
N LYS A 27 22.04 7.27 2.88
CA LYS A 27 21.21 7.71 4.01
C LYS A 27 21.92 8.77 4.87
N GLU A 28 23.25 8.74 4.93
CA GLU A 28 24.01 9.55 5.88
C GLU A 28 24.14 11.01 5.40
N ASP A 29 24.49 11.19 4.13
CA ASP A 29 24.82 12.49 3.54
C ASP A 29 23.88 12.90 2.39
N TYR A 30 22.87 12.08 2.09
CA TYR A 30 21.89 12.30 1.04
C TYR A 30 22.49 12.47 -0.37
N GLN A 31 23.70 11.94 -0.61
CA GLN A 31 24.34 11.99 -1.91
C GLN A 31 23.85 10.85 -2.83
N PRO A 32 23.61 11.12 -4.12
CA PRO A 32 23.33 10.07 -5.10
C PRO A 32 24.54 9.14 -5.29
N GLU A 33 24.36 7.87 -4.96
CA GLU A 33 25.39 6.83 -5.09
C GLU A 33 25.28 6.07 -6.42
N TYR A 34 24.07 6.02 -6.97
CA TYR A 34 23.80 5.36 -8.25
C TYR A 34 22.60 6.01 -8.93
N HIS A 35 22.67 6.16 -10.26
CA HIS A 35 21.53 6.50 -11.08
C HIS A 35 21.57 5.74 -12.41
N ALA A 36 20.39 5.43 -12.95
CA ALA A 36 20.24 4.88 -14.28
C ALA A 36 18.90 5.30 -14.88
N VAL A 37 18.91 5.56 -16.19
CA VAL A 37 17.71 5.91 -16.96
C VAL A 37 17.38 4.77 -17.91
N PHE A 38 16.10 4.44 -17.99
CA PHE A 38 15.58 3.33 -18.77
C PHE A 38 14.39 3.76 -19.60
N GLU A 39 14.09 2.94 -20.61
CA GLU A 39 12.96 3.09 -21.50
C GLU A 39 11.63 3.04 -20.72
N GLY A 40 10.65 3.85 -21.13
CA GLY A 40 9.34 3.93 -20.47
C GLY A 40 8.56 2.61 -20.42
N SER A 41 8.79 1.73 -21.40
CA SER A 41 8.16 0.40 -21.48
C SER A 41 8.84 -0.64 -20.58
N ARG A 42 10.03 -0.34 -20.04
CA ARG A 42 10.83 -1.31 -19.28
C ARG A 42 10.16 -1.71 -17.97
N THR A 43 10.15 -3.00 -17.68
CA THR A 43 9.55 -3.56 -16.46
C THR A 43 10.48 -3.41 -15.24
N GLY A 44 9.88 -3.13 -14.08
CA GLY A 44 10.62 -2.83 -12.82
C GLY A 44 11.53 -3.97 -12.31
N VAL A 45 11.25 -5.23 -12.65
CA VAL A 45 12.07 -6.39 -12.21
C VAL A 45 13.46 -6.35 -12.83
N SER A 46 13.58 -5.96 -14.11
CA SER A 46 14.87 -5.88 -14.80
C SER A 46 15.74 -4.75 -14.25
N THR A 47 15.11 -3.64 -13.87
CA THR A 47 15.76 -2.47 -13.29
C THR A 47 16.39 -2.76 -11.93
N ILE A 48 15.69 -3.53 -11.08
CA ILE A 48 16.18 -3.89 -9.75
C ILE A 48 17.44 -4.74 -9.82
N ARG A 49 17.49 -5.75 -10.69
CA ARG A 49 18.68 -6.60 -10.82
C ARG A 49 19.90 -5.84 -11.30
N ASN A 50 19.73 -4.92 -12.25
CA ASN A 50 20.82 -4.07 -12.72
C ASN A 50 21.36 -3.21 -11.58
N LEU A 51 20.47 -2.61 -10.78
CA LEU A 51 20.89 -1.82 -9.63
C LEU A 51 21.61 -2.68 -8.58
N LEU A 52 21.09 -3.87 -8.25
CA LEU A 52 21.75 -4.80 -7.33
C LEU A 52 23.12 -5.26 -7.83
N SER A 53 23.31 -5.34 -9.16
CA SER A 53 24.61 -5.70 -9.74
C SER A 53 25.67 -4.60 -9.59
N ALA A 54 25.24 -3.34 -9.43
CA ALA A 54 26.12 -2.20 -9.19
C ALA A 54 26.53 -2.06 -7.71
N LEU A 55 25.85 -2.77 -6.80
CA LEU A 55 26.18 -2.74 -5.38
C LEU A 55 27.46 -3.54 -5.09
N PRO A 56 28.31 -3.07 -4.16
CA PRO A 56 29.45 -3.86 -3.72
C PRO A 56 28.95 -5.17 -3.11
N ARG A 57 29.53 -6.29 -3.58
CA ARG A 57 29.25 -7.63 -3.07
C ARG A 57 30.13 -7.90 -1.84
N SER A 58 29.70 -8.85 -1.01
CA SER A 58 30.58 -9.39 0.04
C SER A 58 31.07 -10.78 -0.34
N ASP A 59 32.37 -10.96 -0.23
CA ASP A 59 33.02 -12.26 -0.42
C ASP A 59 33.09 -13.07 0.88
N ASP A 60 32.82 -12.44 2.03
CA ASP A 60 32.90 -13.03 3.37
C ASP A 60 31.53 -13.44 3.96
N GLY A 61 30.46 -13.34 3.17
CA GLY A 61 29.09 -13.65 3.59
C GLY A 61 28.47 -12.66 4.59
N LYS A 62 29.20 -11.59 4.98
CA LYS A 62 28.63 -10.53 5.84
C LYS A 62 27.76 -9.61 5.02
N LYS A 63 26.69 -9.12 5.64
CA LYS A 63 25.80 -8.14 5.00
C LYS A 63 26.51 -6.78 4.92
N LYS A 64 26.47 -6.13 3.75
CA LYS A 64 27.17 -4.86 3.50
C LYS A 64 26.42 -3.64 4.00
N GLY A 65 25.10 -3.75 4.17
CA GLY A 65 24.25 -2.68 4.65
C GLY A 65 22.77 -2.97 4.41
N THR A 66 21.95 -1.93 4.47
CA THR A 66 20.49 -2.01 4.34
C THR A 66 19.99 -1.15 3.19
N ILE A 67 19.22 -1.78 2.31
CA ILE A 67 18.51 -1.13 1.23
C ILE A 67 17.10 -0.75 1.71
N ILE A 68 16.68 0.49 1.46
CA ILE A 68 15.34 0.98 1.81
C ILE A 68 14.60 1.37 0.54
N TRP A 69 13.58 0.60 0.14
CA TRP A 69 12.81 0.89 -1.09
C TRP A 69 11.30 0.96 -0.85
N ASP A 70 10.62 1.63 -1.79
CA ASP A 70 9.18 1.75 -1.79
C ASP A 70 8.45 0.40 -1.92
N ARG A 71 7.26 0.33 -1.33
CA ARG A 71 6.34 -0.82 -1.39
C ARG A 71 6.07 -1.32 -2.81
N GLY A 72 6.09 -0.44 -3.81
CA GLY A 72 5.87 -0.82 -5.22
C GLY A 72 6.89 -1.81 -5.77
N ASN A 73 8.09 -1.88 -5.19
CA ASN A 73 9.16 -2.79 -5.62
C ASN A 73 9.13 -4.16 -4.92
N MET A 74 8.10 -4.45 -4.13
CA MET A 74 8.05 -5.68 -3.34
C MET A 74 7.59 -6.90 -4.13
N SER A 75 8.45 -7.92 -4.17
CA SER A 75 8.11 -9.27 -4.65
C SER A 75 8.98 -10.32 -3.95
N ALA A 76 8.51 -11.57 -3.92
CA ALA A 76 9.29 -12.68 -3.35
C ALA A 76 10.66 -12.83 -4.03
N GLN A 77 10.73 -12.59 -5.34
CA GLN A 77 11.98 -12.65 -6.09
C GLN A 77 12.92 -11.50 -5.74
N ASN A 78 12.40 -10.27 -5.64
CA ASN A 78 13.24 -9.12 -5.29
C ASN A 78 13.84 -9.24 -3.88
N VAL A 79 13.07 -9.77 -2.92
CA VAL A 79 13.59 -10.06 -1.57
C VAL A 79 14.75 -11.07 -1.64
N LYS A 80 14.59 -12.15 -2.42
CA LYS A 80 15.66 -13.14 -2.63
C LYS A 80 16.88 -12.54 -3.33
N ASP A 81 16.67 -11.70 -4.34
CA ASP A 81 17.74 -11.07 -5.11
C ASP A 81 18.57 -10.14 -4.22
N VAL A 82 17.93 -9.31 -3.37
CA VAL A 82 18.62 -8.45 -2.39
C VAL A 82 19.40 -9.28 -1.37
N GLU A 83 18.79 -10.35 -0.85
CA GLU A 83 19.46 -11.22 0.11
C GLU A 83 20.69 -11.92 -0.49
N SER A 84 20.58 -12.37 -1.74
CA SER A 84 21.65 -13.03 -2.49
C SER A 84 22.79 -12.08 -2.85
N ALA A 85 22.52 -10.76 -2.91
CA ALA A 85 23.53 -9.73 -3.07
C ALA A 85 24.24 -9.36 -1.75
N SER A 86 23.97 -10.06 -0.64
CA SER A 86 24.50 -9.75 0.70
C SER A 86 24.06 -8.38 1.26
N TRP A 87 22.81 -7.98 0.99
CA TRP A 87 22.20 -6.79 1.61
C TRP A 87 21.01 -7.17 2.49
N HIS A 88 20.68 -6.29 3.45
CA HIS A 88 19.39 -6.28 4.14
C HIS A 88 18.39 -5.42 3.37
N LEU A 89 17.10 -5.62 3.63
CA LEU A 89 16.01 -4.91 2.99
C LEU A 89 15.03 -4.38 4.05
N ILE A 90 14.69 -3.10 3.92
CA ILE A 90 13.54 -2.46 4.56
C ILE A 90 12.57 -2.02 3.46
N SER A 91 11.33 -2.50 3.52
CA SER A 91 10.31 -2.07 2.56
C SER A 91 8.89 -2.30 3.06
N GLY A 92 7.98 -1.40 2.70
CA GLY A 92 6.56 -1.54 3.03
C GLY A 92 5.96 -2.72 2.30
N ILE A 93 5.09 -3.47 2.97
CA ILE A 93 4.45 -4.65 2.36
C ILE A 93 3.00 -4.30 1.95
N PRO A 94 2.56 -4.65 0.73
CA PRO A 94 1.18 -4.41 0.31
C PRO A 94 0.16 -5.13 1.21
N ARG A 95 -0.94 -4.43 1.55
CA ARG A 95 -2.09 -5.02 2.27
C ARG A 95 -2.77 -6.15 1.49
N SER A 96 -2.57 -6.21 0.17
CA SER A 96 -3.08 -7.28 -0.70
C SER A 96 -2.40 -8.64 -0.45
N VAL A 97 -1.22 -8.67 0.17
CA VAL A 97 -0.59 -9.94 0.57
C VAL A 97 -1.42 -10.57 1.69
N LYS A 98 -2.08 -11.70 1.40
CA LYS A 98 -3.04 -12.37 2.31
C LYS A 98 -2.49 -12.54 3.73
N ARG A 99 -1.24 -13.00 3.86
CA ARG A 99 -0.59 -13.18 5.16
C ARG A 99 -0.43 -11.87 5.93
N ILE A 100 -0.09 -10.79 5.24
CA ILE A 100 0.02 -9.44 5.84
C ILE A 100 -1.35 -8.94 6.26
N ARG A 101 -2.39 -9.16 5.47
CA ARG A 101 -3.76 -8.78 5.85
C ARG A 101 -4.16 -9.45 7.17
N SER A 102 -3.87 -10.74 7.34
CA SER A 102 -4.09 -11.46 8.62
C SER A 102 -3.27 -10.84 9.75
N ILE A 103 -1.95 -10.70 9.57
CA ILE A 103 -1.05 -10.13 10.58
C ILE A 103 -1.53 -8.73 11.02
N LEU A 104 -1.85 -7.84 10.07
CA LEU A 104 -2.35 -6.50 10.39
C LEU A 104 -3.66 -6.53 11.17
N SER A 105 -4.56 -7.45 10.82
CA SER A 105 -5.87 -7.57 11.48
C SER A 105 -5.79 -8.13 12.91
N GLU A 106 -4.79 -8.99 13.17
CA GLU A 106 -4.55 -9.64 14.47
C GLU A 106 -3.63 -8.79 15.37
N THR A 107 -2.80 -7.92 14.79
CA THR A 107 -1.85 -7.09 15.55
C THR A 107 -2.56 -5.93 16.24
N GLU A 108 -2.53 -5.89 17.57
CA GLU A 108 -2.99 -4.76 18.38
C GLU A 108 -1.80 -3.82 18.69
N ILE A 109 -1.89 -2.56 18.24
CA ILE A 109 -0.91 -1.52 18.57
C ILE A 109 -1.54 -0.57 19.58
N ARG A 110 -1.08 -0.62 20.83
CA ARG A 110 -1.62 0.25 21.88
C ARG A 110 -1.02 1.65 21.77
N GLU A 111 -1.85 2.68 21.84
CA GLU A 111 -1.41 4.09 21.87
C GLU A 111 -0.83 4.45 23.24
N ARG A 112 0.39 3.99 23.49
CA ARG A 112 1.12 4.17 24.75
C ARG A 112 2.50 4.77 24.47
N PRO A 113 3.12 5.47 25.44
CA PRO A 113 4.45 6.05 25.26
C PRO A 113 5.49 5.04 24.78
N GLN A 114 5.42 3.79 25.24
CA GLN A 114 6.36 2.72 24.87
C GLN A 114 6.27 2.30 23.39
N ASN A 115 5.14 2.57 22.74
CA ASN A 115 4.93 2.25 21.33
C ASN A 115 5.07 3.48 20.43
N LEU A 116 5.23 4.68 21.00
CA LEU A 116 5.33 5.92 20.23
C LEU A 116 6.68 5.99 19.52
N VAL A 117 6.67 5.97 18.20
CA VAL A 117 7.88 5.99 17.37
C VAL A 117 8.22 7.40 16.91
N ARG A 118 7.20 8.16 16.49
CA ARG A 118 7.42 9.48 15.88
C ARG A 118 6.17 10.34 15.94
N ARG A 119 6.37 11.65 16.04
CA ARG A 119 5.34 12.64 15.74
C ARG A 119 5.56 13.20 14.34
N VAL A 120 4.55 13.10 13.48
CA VAL A 120 4.53 13.70 12.14
C VAL A 120 3.42 14.75 12.05
N LYS A 121 3.40 15.55 10.98
CA LYS A 121 2.32 16.53 10.75
C LYS A 121 0.93 15.87 10.72
N THR A 122 0.87 14.64 10.23
CA THR A 122 -0.34 13.82 10.11
C THR A 122 -0.61 12.97 11.36
N GLY A 123 -0.12 13.39 12.54
CA GLY A 123 -0.39 12.72 13.82
C GLY A 123 0.78 11.93 14.38
N ASN A 124 0.52 11.19 15.46
CA ASN A 124 1.51 10.29 16.06
C ASN A 124 1.57 8.97 15.29
N ILE A 125 2.74 8.34 15.32
CA ILE A 125 2.95 7.00 14.77
C ILE A 125 3.33 6.08 15.92
N TYR A 126 2.58 5.00 16.06
CA TYR A 126 2.84 3.95 17.04
C TYR A 126 3.25 2.68 16.31
N ALA A 127 4.18 1.90 16.86
CA ALA A 127 4.60 0.64 16.25
C ALA A 127 4.88 -0.46 17.26
N CYS A 128 4.85 -1.69 16.77
CA CYS A 128 5.34 -2.86 17.47
C CYS A 128 6.04 -3.81 16.49
N MET A 129 6.89 -4.68 17.02
CA MET A 129 7.46 -5.78 16.26
C MET A 129 6.51 -6.98 16.30
N THR A 130 6.33 -7.63 15.15
CA THR A 130 5.72 -8.95 15.04
C THR A 130 6.58 -9.84 14.14
N HIS A 131 6.24 -11.12 14.09
CA HIS A 131 6.98 -12.12 13.33
C HIS A 131 6.02 -12.91 12.45
N GLY A 132 6.50 -13.40 11.32
CA GLY A 132 5.72 -14.30 10.50
C GLY A 132 6.42 -14.81 9.27
N MET A 133 5.95 -15.98 8.81
CA MET A 133 6.38 -16.59 7.56
C MET A 133 6.05 -15.69 6.37
N LEU A 134 7.08 -15.10 5.76
CA LEU A 134 7.00 -14.25 4.58
C LEU A 134 8.11 -14.59 3.60
N TYR A 135 7.72 -14.77 2.34
CA TYR A 135 8.66 -15.06 1.25
C TYR A 135 9.55 -16.28 1.54
N GLY A 136 8.98 -17.30 2.20
CA GLY A 136 9.65 -18.58 2.49
C GLY A 136 10.57 -18.59 3.71
N LYS A 137 10.61 -17.53 4.52
CA LYS A 137 11.36 -17.47 5.78
C LYS A 137 10.50 -16.89 6.89
N ASP A 138 10.83 -17.20 8.14
CA ASP A 138 10.31 -16.46 9.29
C ASP A 138 11.03 -15.12 9.38
N ARG A 139 10.28 -14.03 9.54
CA ARG A 139 10.81 -12.66 9.39
C ARG A 139 10.22 -11.71 10.42
N ASN A 140 11.05 -10.75 10.81
CA ASN A 140 10.64 -9.59 11.58
C ASN A 140 9.81 -8.65 10.70
N ILE A 141 8.70 -8.19 11.25
CA ILE A 141 7.75 -7.30 10.60
C ILE A 141 7.46 -6.19 11.58
N ALA A 142 7.85 -4.96 11.23
CA ALA A 142 7.39 -3.80 11.99
C ALA A 142 5.98 -3.46 11.52
N VAL A 143 5.01 -3.48 12.44
CA VAL A 143 3.66 -2.97 12.16
C VAL A 143 3.56 -1.62 12.82
N TYR A 144 3.16 -0.62 12.05
CA TYR A 144 2.88 0.71 12.59
C TYR A 144 1.46 1.14 12.28
N MET A 145 0.96 2.05 13.09
CA MET A 145 -0.36 2.63 13.00
C MET A 145 -0.27 4.14 13.13
N ASN A 146 -1.00 4.84 12.27
CA ASN A 146 -1.27 6.26 12.41
C ASN A 146 -2.75 6.43 12.81
N PRO A 147 -3.06 6.86 14.06
CA PRO A 147 -4.43 7.02 14.53
C PRO A 147 -5.25 8.05 13.75
N LEU A 148 -4.62 9.16 13.30
CA LEU A 148 -5.33 10.16 12.49
C LEU A 148 -5.70 9.58 11.12
N LYS A 149 -4.81 8.80 10.52
CA LYS A 149 -5.12 8.07 9.28
C LYS A 149 -6.23 7.03 9.50
N ALA A 150 -6.20 6.32 10.64
CA ALA A 150 -7.24 5.36 10.98
C ALA A 150 -8.61 6.03 11.13
N LEU A 151 -8.65 7.19 11.79
CA LEU A 151 -9.84 8.03 11.91
C LEU A 151 -10.37 8.42 10.53
N ASN A 152 -9.54 9.00 9.67
CA ASN A 152 -9.96 9.44 8.34
C ASN A 152 -10.48 8.26 7.49
N GLU A 153 -9.75 7.13 7.43
CA GLU A 153 -10.19 5.94 6.69
C GLU A 153 -11.55 5.42 7.18
N ARG A 154 -11.82 5.52 8.49
CA ARG A 154 -13.12 5.16 9.08
C ARG A 154 -14.22 6.14 8.73
N GLU A 155 -13.99 7.44 8.90
CA GLU A 155 -15.00 8.48 8.63
C GLU A 155 -15.37 8.51 7.14
N ASP A 156 -14.38 8.40 6.24
CA ASP A 156 -14.60 8.35 4.80
C ASP A 156 -15.49 7.14 4.43
N ARG A 157 -15.13 5.95 4.92
CA ARG A 157 -15.93 4.73 4.71
C ARG A 157 -17.34 4.87 5.27
N ASN A 158 -17.49 5.32 6.51
CA ASN A 158 -18.80 5.36 7.16
C ASN A 158 -19.72 6.41 6.52
N SER A 159 -19.17 7.56 6.14
CA SER A 159 -19.91 8.61 5.44
C SER A 159 -20.42 8.11 4.09
N GLU A 160 -19.57 7.42 3.34
CA GLU A 160 -19.91 6.92 2.02
C GLU A 160 -20.89 5.75 2.07
N LEU A 161 -20.72 4.80 2.99
CA LEU A 161 -21.70 3.73 3.22
C LEU A 161 -23.05 4.27 3.68
N ALA A 162 -23.07 5.33 4.49
CA ALA A 162 -24.32 6.00 4.90
C ALA A 162 -25.01 6.68 3.71
N ARG A 163 -24.25 7.31 2.80
CA ARG A 163 -24.78 7.87 1.54
C ARG A 163 -25.40 6.76 0.67
N ILE A 164 -24.66 5.67 0.46
CA ILE A 164 -25.12 4.51 -0.31
C ILE A 164 -26.41 3.93 0.27
N GLY A 165 -26.51 3.79 1.59
CA GLY A 165 -27.72 3.30 2.24
C GLY A 165 -28.94 4.16 1.93
N LYS A 166 -28.81 5.49 2.04
CA LYS A 166 -29.89 6.43 1.69
C LYS A 166 -30.31 6.33 0.22
N GLU A 167 -29.35 6.12 -0.69
CA GLU A 167 -29.64 5.96 -2.12
C GLU A 167 -30.34 4.64 -2.42
N LEU A 168 -29.97 3.54 -1.75
CA LEU A 168 -30.67 2.26 -1.88
C LEU A 168 -32.10 2.33 -1.31
N ASP A 169 -32.31 3.03 -0.20
CA ASP A 169 -33.65 3.27 0.35
C ASP A 169 -34.54 4.10 -0.61
N ALA A 170 -33.96 5.14 -1.20
CA ALA A 170 -34.63 5.94 -2.23
C ALA A 170 -34.94 5.12 -3.48
N LEU A 171 -33.98 4.33 -3.97
CA LEU A 171 -34.15 3.44 -5.12
C LEU A 171 -35.27 2.44 -4.87
N SER A 172 -35.27 1.79 -3.70
CA SER A 172 -36.29 0.80 -3.31
C SER A 172 -37.71 1.38 -3.35
N SER A 173 -37.86 2.68 -3.03
CA SER A 173 -39.14 3.38 -3.11
C SER A 173 -39.56 3.73 -4.55
N GLN A 174 -38.60 3.98 -5.43
CA GLN A 174 -38.83 4.47 -6.81
C GLN A 174 -38.90 3.35 -7.86
N CYS A 175 -38.26 2.21 -7.61
CA CYS A 175 -38.03 1.19 -8.64
C CYS A 175 -39.14 0.14 -8.77
N ARG A 176 -40.33 0.39 -8.18
CA ARG A 176 -41.44 -0.58 -8.11
C ARG A 176 -41.91 -1.08 -9.48
N GLU A 177 -41.87 -0.20 -10.48
CA GLU A 177 -42.30 -0.50 -11.86
C GLU A 177 -41.13 -0.70 -12.83
N TRP A 178 -39.89 -0.70 -12.33
CA TRP A 178 -38.71 -0.85 -13.17
C TRP A 178 -38.47 -2.33 -13.50
N ASP A 179 -37.93 -2.58 -14.68
CA ASP A 179 -37.44 -3.92 -15.01
C ASP A 179 -36.21 -4.29 -14.18
N GLU A 180 -35.97 -5.60 -14.01
CA GLU A 180 -34.90 -6.09 -13.15
C GLU A 180 -33.50 -5.69 -13.64
N ALA A 181 -33.31 -5.59 -14.97
CA ALA A 181 -32.01 -5.22 -15.53
C ALA A 181 -31.65 -3.77 -15.18
N LYS A 182 -32.64 -2.86 -15.23
CA LYS A 182 -32.49 -1.47 -14.83
C LYS A 182 -32.22 -1.35 -13.33
N ILE A 183 -32.90 -2.13 -12.48
CA ILE A 183 -32.64 -2.15 -11.03
C ILE A 183 -31.22 -2.64 -10.75
N HIS A 184 -30.79 -3.74 -11.38
CA HIS A 184 -29.44 -4.27 -11.22
C HIS A 184 -28.35 -3.28 -11.66
N HIS A 185 -28.57 -2.59 -12.78
CA HIS A 185 -27.66 -1.55 -13.25
C HIS A 185 -27.54 -0.42 -12.23
N GLU A 186 -28.67 0.05 -11.72
CA GLU A 186 -28.70 1.17 -10.78
C GLU A 186 -28.12 0.81 -9.41
N VAL A 187 -28.40 -0.40 -8.90
CA VAL A 187 -27.75 -0.93 -7.70
C VAL A 187 -26.24 -0.98 -7.89
N SER A 188 -25.77 -1.52 -9.02
CA SER A 188 -24.32 -1.60 -9.29
C SER A 188 -23.67 -0.21 -9.37
N ARG A 189 -24.38 0.76 -9.95
CA ARG A 189 -23.96 2.17 -10.03
C ARG A 189 -23.85 2.82 -8.65
N ILE A 190 -24.85 2.61 -7.79
CA ILE A 190 -24.87 3.15 -6.42
C ILE A 190 -23.75 2.54 -5.58
N LEU A 191 -23.56 1.21 -5.67
CA LEU A 191 -22.55 0.50 -4.89
C LEU A 191 -21.13 0.87 -5.31
N GLY A 192 -20.85 0.96 -6.61
CA GLY A 192 -19.52 1.31 -7.11
C GLY A 192 -18.40 0.44 -6.51
N GLU A 193 -17.35 1.07 -5.98
CA GLU A 193 -16.22 0.39 -5.31
C GLU A 193 -16.54 -0.14 -3.90
N TRP A 194 -17.73 0.15 -3.38
CA TRP A 194 -18.19 -0.24 -2.04
C TRP A 194 -19.06 -1.51 -2.04
N ASP A 195 -19.20 -2.16 -3.20
CA ASP A 195 -20.00 -3.38 -3.39
C ASP A 195 -19.72 -4.46 -2.33
N GLN A 196 -18.45 -4.66 -1.98
CA GLN A 196 -18.00 -5.65 -1.00
C GLN A 196 -18.58 -5.44 0.41
N TYR A 197 -19.08 -4.24 0.72
CA TYR A 197 -19.63 -3.89 2.04
C TYR A 197 -21.15 -3.97 2.10
N VAL A 198 -21.83 -4.19 0.98
CA VAL A 198 -23.29 -4.12 0.91
C VAL A 198 -23.85 -5.34 0.19
N TYR A 199 -24.76 -6.03 0.86
CA TYR A 199 -25.62 -6.99 0.21
C TYR A 199 -26.85 -6.28 -0.33
N ALA A 200 -27.17 -6.46 -1.61
CA ALA A 200 -28.41 -5.98 -2.21
C ALA A 200 -29.01 -7.08 -3.11
N LYS A 201 -30.31 -7.32 -2.97
CA LYS A 201 -31.09 -8.20 -3.85
C LYS A 201 -32.43 -7.58 -4.20
N ILE A 202 -32.98 -7.98 -5.33
CA ILE A 202 -34.35 -7.63 -5.69
C ILE A 202 -35.29 -8.50 -4.84
N SER A 203 -36.26 -7.87 -4.17
CA SER A 203 -37.33 -8.54 -3.45
C SER A 203 -38.63 -8.42 -4.22
N ARG A 204 -39.29 -9.57 -4.45
CA ARG A 204 -40.63 -9.65 -5.05
C ARG A 204 -41.72 -9.93 -4.00
N ARG A 205 -41.42 -9.82 -2.70
CA ARG A 205 -42.41 -9.97 -1.63
C ARG A 205 -43.06 -8.62 -1.30
N GLY A 206 -44.39 -8.56 -1.24
CA GLY A 206 -45.13 -7.32 -0.97
C GLY A 206 -45.04 -6.33 -2.14
N ASP A 207 -44.84 -5.05 -1.83
CA ASP A 207 -44.84 -3.91 -2.77
C ASP A 207 -43.67 -3.89 -3.78
N GLY A 208 -42.81 -4.92 -3.79
CA GLY A 208 -41.59 -4.96 -4.60
C GLY A 208 -40.51 -3.97 -4.11
N GLY A 209 -39.24 -4.19 -4.50
CA GLY A 209 -38.15 -3.25 -4.21
C GLY A 209 -36.77 -3.90 -4.07
N VAL A 210 -35.82 -3.14 -3.52
CA VAL A 210 -34.46 -3.60 -3.22
C VAL A 210 -34.36 -3.89 -1.72
N GLU A 211 -34.09 -5.15 -1.35
CA GLU A 211 -33.74 -5.53 0.00
C GLU A 211 -32.22 -5.49 0.14
N TRP A 212 -31.72 -4.68 1.06
CA TRP A 212 -30.30 -4.48 1.24
C TRP A 212 -29.90 -4.47 2.72
N ARG A 213 -28.62 -4.76 2.99
CA ARG A 213 -28.00 -4.66 4.32
C ARG A 213 -26.50 -4.52 4.22
N PHE A 214 -25.89 -3.93 5.24
CA PHE A 214 -24.43 -3.91 5.36
C PHE A 214 -23.84 -5.28 5.70
N HIS A 215 -22.71 -5.59 5.10
CA HIS A 215 -21.84 -6.70 5.49
C HIS A 215 -20.99 -6.28 6.69
N SER A 216 -21.55 -6.32 7.91
CA SER A 216 -20.86 -5.92 9.14
C SER A 216 -19.51 -6.63 9.32
N HIS A 217 -19.40 -7.89 8.89
CA HIS A 217 -18.13 -8.64 8.95
C HIS A 217 -17.05 -8.07 8.00
N MET A 218 -17.43 -7.56 6.82
CA MET A 218 -16.51 -6.94 5.87
C MET A 218 -16.08 -5.56 6.37
N ILE A 219 -17.03 -4.77 6.89
CA ILE A 219 -16.76 -3.48 7.54
C ILE A 219 -15.79 -3.68 8.70
N GLY A 220 -16.09 -4.60 9.62
CA GLY A 220 -15.22 -4.91 10.76
C GLY A 220 -13.87 -5.52 10.37
N ALA A 221 -13.75 -6.14 9.18
CA ALA A 221 -12.47 -6.59 8.65
C ALA A 221 -11.63 -5.41 8.13
N SER A 222 -12.25 -4.41 7.52
CA SER A 222 -11.56 -3.18 7.08
C SER A 222 -11.19 -2.29 8.27
N GLU A 223 -12.07 -2.14 9.26
CA GLU A 223 -11.81 -1.41 10.52
C GLU A 223 -10.53 -1.87 11.22
N ARG A 224 -10.29 -3.18 11.25
CA ARG A 224 -9.08 -3.76 11.86
C ARG A 224 -7.78 -3.39 11.14
N LEU A 225 -7.86 -2.90 9.91
CA LEU A 225 -6.73 -2.49 9.08
C LEU A 225 -6.54 -0.97 9.03
N ASP A 226 -7.51 -0.19 9.53
CA ASP A 226 -7.51 1.26 9.45
C ASP A 226 -6.21 1.84 10.05
N GLY A 227 -5.55 2.71 9.28
CA GLY A 227 -4.30 3.36 9.66
C GLY A 227 -3.07 2.44 9.83
N LYS A 228 -3.22 1.11 9.74
CA LYS A 228 -2.12 0.15 9.92
C LYS A 228 -1.31 -0.09 8.65
N SER A 229 -0.03 -0.33 8.81
CA SER A 229 0.89 -0.69 7.71
C SER A 229 1.98 -1.62 8.23
N ALA A 230 2.45 -2.51 7.36
CA ALA A 230 3.53 -3.45 7.66
C ALA A 230 4.78 -3.08 6.87
N ILE A 231 5.93 -3.21 7.51
CA ILE A 231 7.25 -3.05 6.92
C ILE A 231 8.01 -4.35 7.12
N LEU A 232 8.52 -4.91 6.01
CA LEU A 232 9.48 -5.99 6.04
C LEU A 232 10.82 -5.42 6.49
N CYS A 233 11.48 -6.11 7.43
CA CYS A 233 12.90 -5.94 7.70
C CYS A 233 13.60 -7.30 7.63
N THR A 234 14.74 -7.37 6.94
CA THR A 234 15.56 -8.60 6.90
C THR A 234 16.79 -8.52 7.80
N ASP A 235 16.96 -7.44 8.56
CA ASP A 235 17.95 -7.33 9.63
C ASP A 235 17.25 -7.61 10.97
N PRO A 236 17.59 -8.72 11.66
CA PRO A 236 16.94 -9.08 12.91
C PRO A 236 17.36 -8.20 14.10
N SER A 237 18.44 -7.41 13.97
CA SER A 237 18.96 -6.58 15.06
C SER A 237 18.15 -5.30 15.30
N LEU A 238 17.35 -4.88 14.31
CA LEU A 238 16.64 -3.61 14.34
C LEU A 238 15.31 -3.69 15.11
N THR A 239 15.05 -2.65 15.89
CA THR A 239 13.80 -2.42 16.61
C THR A 239 12.69 -1.93 15.68
N ALA A 240 11.43 -2.00 16.15
CA ALA A 240 10.30 -1.49 15.37
C ALA A 240 10.38 0.02 15.14
N GLU A 241 10.89 0.77 16.12
CA GLU A 241 11.12 2.22 16.03
C GLU A 241 12.12 2.55 14.92
N GLU A 242 13.28 1.89 14.92
CA GLU A 242 14.31 2.08 13.90
C GLU A 242 13.76 1.76 12.51
N ILE A 243 13.16 0.58 12.33
CA ILE A 243 12.62 0.15 11.02
C ILE A 243 11.61 1.16 10.47
N VAL A 244 10.68 1.63 11.32
CA VAL A 244 9.65 2.58 10.92
C VAL A 244 10.27 3.94 10.59
N ASN A 245 11.19 4.45 11.40
CA ASN A 245 11.85 5.72 11.13
C ASN A 245 12.65 5.67 9.83
N MET A 246 13.45 4.62 9.62
CA MET A 246 14.21 4.42 8.39
C MET A 246 13.31 4.36 7.15
N TYR A 247 12.20 3.63 7.24
CA TYR A 247 11.26 3.52 6.12
C TYR A 247 10.56 4.85 5.81
N LEU A 248 10.19 5.63 6.83
CA LEU A 248 9.48 6.90 6.63
C LEU A 248 10.41 8.04 6.20
N GLU A 249 11.69 8.00 6.55
CA GLU A 249 12.71 8.97 6.11
C GLU A 249 12.98 8.92 4.60
N LYS A 250 12.68 7.80 3.94
CA LYS A 250 12.80 7.67 2.48
C LYS A 250 11.98 8.72 1.70
N ASP A 251 10.96 9.32 2.33
CA ASP A 251 10.11 10.36 1.76
C ASP A 251 10.91 11.56 1.23
N PHE A 252 12.13 11.78 1.71
CA PHE A 252 13.04 12.74 1.08
C PHE A 252 13.28 12.44 -0.40
N VAL A 253 13.61 11.19 -0.74
CA VAL A 253 13.83 10.75 -2.13
C VAL A 253 12.55 10.87 -2.94
N GLU A 254 11.40 10.54 -2.34
CA GLU A 254 10.08 10.67 -2.98
C GLU A 254 9.75 12.14 -3.32
N LYS A 255 10.10 13.08 -2.42
CA LYS A 255 9.97 14.52 -2.67
C LYS A 255 10.85 14.99 -3.81
N VAL A 256 12.08 14.48 -3.94
CA VAL A 256 12.97 14.79 -5.08
C VAL A 256 12.30 14.39 -6.40
N PHE A 257 11.79 13.16 -6.49
CA PHE A 257 11.04 12.70 -7.66
C PHE A 257 9.80 13.54 -7.94
N ARG A 258 9.07 13.97 -6.90
CA ARG A 258 7.91 14.84 -7.06
C ARG A 258 8.30 16.19 -7.66
N THR A 259 9.37 16.81 -7.16
CA THR A 259 9.87 18.08 -7.71
C THR A 259 10.23 17.96 -9.18
N MET A 260 10.90 16.87 -9.58
CA MET A 260 11.22 16.61 -10.99
C MET A 260 9.94 16.52 -11.84
N LYS A 261 8.92 15.80 -11.37
CA LYS A 261 7.65 15.65 -12.10
C LYS A 261 6.88 16.97 -12.23
N THR A 262 6.91 17.82 -11.20
CA THR A 262 6.19 19.11 -11.20
C THR A 262 6.88 20.20 -12.02
N GLN A 263 8.18 20.05 -12.34
CA GLN A 263 8.86 20.99 -13.24
C GLN A 263 8.64 20.66 -14.73
N GLU A 264 8.08 19.49 -15.04
CA GLU A 264 7.75 19.05 -16.39
C GLU A 264 6.28 19.34 -16.78
N GLU A 265 5.49 19.93 -15.88
CA GLU A 265 4.14 20.47 -16.14
C GLU A 265 4.16 22.00 -16.22
#